data_AF-A0A958UJY0-F1
#
_entry.id   AF-A0A958UJY0-F1
#
_cell.length_a   1.000
_cell.length_b   1.000
_cell.length_c   1.000
_cell.angle_alpha   90.00
_cell.angle_beta   90.00
_cell.angle_gamma   90.00
#
_symmetry.space_group_name_H-M   'P 1'
#
loop_
_entity.id
_entity.type
_entity.pdbx_description
1 polymer ?
#
loop_
_entity_poly.entity_id
_entity_poly.type
_entity_poly.pdbx_seq_one_letter_code
_entity_poly.pdbx_strand_id
1 'polypeptide(L)'
;MKKLFLLVIFFGILSSCEDVIDVNLNDASPRLVIEANLNVWENGTSQASVRLTTTAPFFNNSVPFITGAIVTVTDENGTVYPFTYSDNGFYTANLVPQLNIDYTLTISYKDEIYT
;
A
#
# COMPACT_ATOMS: atom_id res chain seq x y z
N MET A 1 -41.92 -8.68 -44.28
CA MET A 1 -42.31 -9.18 -42.94
C MET A 1 -41.20 -10.03 -42.29
N LYS A 2 -40.72 -11.12 -42.91
CA LYS A 2 -39.62 -11.96 -42.37
C LYS A 2 -38.31 -11.20 -42.04
N LYS A 3 -37.91 -10.21 -42.86
CA LYS A 3 -36.72 -9.37 -42.62
C LYS A 3 -36.86 -8.45 -41.40
N LEU A 4 -38.07 -7.98 -41.12
CA LEU A 4 -38.36 -7.14 -39.96
C LEU A 4 -38.35 -7.96 -38.66
N PHE A 5 -38.85 -9.19 -38.72
CA PHE A 5 -38.82 -10.14 -37.60
C PHE A 5 -37.39 -10.51 -37.18
N LEU A 6 -36.50 -10.76 -38.14
CA LEU A 6 -35.08 -11.02 -37.86
C LEU A 6 -34.36 -9.82 -37.22
N LEU A 7 -34.74 -8.59 -37.58
CA LEU A 7 -34.15 -7.37 -37.03
C LEU A 7 -34.55 -7.16 -35.56
N VAL A 8 -35.78 -7.50 -35.18
CA VAL A 8 -36.25 -7.44 -33.79
C VAL A 8 -35.53 -8.45 -32.91
N ILE A 9 -35.30 -9.68 -33.41
CA ILE A 9 -34.55 -10.71 -32.69
C ILE A 9 -33.09 -10.30 -32.48
N PHE A 10 -32.46 -9.67 -33.49
CA PHE A 10 -31.08 -9.20 -33.40
C PHE A 10 -30.89 -8.06 -32.36
N PHE A 11 -31.90 -7.21 -32.15
CA PHE A 11 -31.84 -6.20 -31.09
C PHE A 11 -32.11 -6.78 -29.69
N GLY A 12 -32.87 -7.87 -29.59
CA GLY A 12 -33.16 -8.53 -28.32
C GLY A 12 -31.93 -9.17 -27.65
N ILE A 13 -30.99 -9.69 -28.44
CA ILE A 13 -29.73 -10.30 -27.93
C ILE A 13 -28.72 -9.27 -27.41
N LEU A 14 -28.91 -7.97 -27.67
CA LEU A 14 -28.04 -6.90 -27.15
C LEU A 14 -28.53 -6.34 -25.80
N SER A 15 -29.68 -6.78 -25.30
CA SER A 15 -30.24 -6.34 -24.02
C SER A 15 -29.71 -7.22 -22.88
N SER A 16 -28.57 -6.85 -22.30
CA SER A 16 -28.11 -7.41 -21.02
C SER A 16 -28.86 -6.69 -19.89
N CYS A 17 -29.77 -7.38 -19.20
CA CYS A 17 -30.37 -6.86 -17.98
C CYS A 17 -29.42 -7.17 -16.82
N GLU A 18 -28.62 -6.19 -16.43
CA GLU A 18 -27.76 -6.30 -15.24
C GLU A 18 -28.57 -5.90 -14.00
N ASP A 19 -28.64 -6.79 -13.01
CA ASP A 19 -29.20 -6.47 -11.70
C ASP A 19 -28.05 -6.01 -10.80
N VAL A 20 -28.01 -4.72 -10.49
CA VAL A 20 -26.94 -4.14 -9.67
C VAL A 20 -27.23 -4.44 -8.21
N ILE A 21 -26.41 -5.31 -7.60
CA ILE A 21 -26.48 -5.58 -6.17
C ILE A 21 -25.73 -4.46 -5.44
N ASP A 22 -26.46 -3.55 -4.81
CA ASP A 22 -25.89 -2.55 -3.90
C ASP A 22 -25.70 -3.18 -2.51
N VAL A 23 -24.46 -3.59 -2.22
CA VAL A 23 -24.09 -4.18 -0.93
C VAL A 23 -23.61 -3.07 0.00
N ASN A 24 -24.42 -2.73 0.99
CA ASN A 24 -24.01 -1.81 2.04
C ASN A 24 -23.04 -2.51 3.00
N LEU A 25 -21.76 -2.16 2.91
CA LEU A 25 -20.71 -2.69 3.78
C LEU A 25 -20.44 -1.72 4.94
N ASN A 26 -20.17 -2.27 6.11
CA ASN A 26 -19.67 -1.48 7.23
C ASN A 26 -18.19 -1.15 6.99
N ASP A 27 -17.87 0.13 6.83
CA ASP A 27 -16.48 0.57 6.77
C ASP A 27 -15.86 0.61 8.16
N ALA A 28 -14.64 0.09 8.27
CA ALA A 28 -13.82 0.20 9.48
C ALA A 28 -12.95 1.46 9.42
N SER A 29 -12.58 1.97 10.61
CA SER A 29 -11.60 3.06 10.71
C SER A 29 -10.28 2.66 10.03
N PRO A 30 -9.64 3.54 9.24
CA PRO A 30 -8.37 3.24 8.58
C PRO A 30 -7.28 2.85 9.58
N ARG A 31 -6.55 1.78 9.27
CA ARG A 31 -5.43 1.28 10.08
C ARG A 31 -4.11 1.52 9.35
N LEU A 32 -3.06 1.80 10.11
CA LEU A 32 -1.70 1.93 9.59
C LEU A 32 -1.23 0.59 9.00
N VAL A 33 -0.63 0.64 7.82
CA VAL A 33 0.01 -0.48 7.13
C VAL A 33 1.48 -0.12 6.91
N ILE A 34 2.38 -0.98 7.39
CA ILE A 34 3.82 -0.78 7.39
C ILE A 34 4.46 -1.87 6.52
N GLU A 35 5.16 -1.47 5.46
CA GLU A 35 5.92 -2.38 4.61
C GLU A 35 7.41 -1.98 4.69
N ALA A 36 8.22 -2.73 5.44
CA ALA A 36 9.64 -2.44 5.62
C ALA A 36 10.51 -3.42 4.84
N ASN A 37 11.49 -2.89 4.09
CA ASN A 37 12.41 -3.65 3.26
C ASN A 37 13.86 -3.18 3.49
N LEU A 38 14.73 -4.11 3.87
CA LEU A 38 16.18 -3.91 4.00
C LEU A 38 16.86 -4.94 3.09
N ASN A 39 17.22 -4.52 1.87
CA ASN A 39 17.71 -5.41 0.83
C ASN A 39 19.20 -5.21 0.56
N VAL A 40 19.89 -6.32 0.32
CA VAL A 40 21.27 -6.37 -0.17
C VAL A 40 21.31 -7.35 -1.35
N TRP A 41 21.82 -6.91 -2.50
CA TRP A 41 21.97 -7.74 -3.70
C TRP A 41 23.39 -8.28 -3.84
N GLU A 42 23.56 -9.35 -4.60
CA GLU A 42 24.85 -10.01 -4.83
C GLU A 42 25.91 -9.07 -5.47
N ASN A 43 25.47 -8.06 -6.21
CA ASN A 43 26.35 -7.06 -6.81
C ASN A 43 26.86 -5.99 -5.81
N GLY A 44 26.52 -6.12 -4.52
CA GLY A 44 26.93 -5.20 -3.46
C GLY A 44 26.05 -3.95 -3.33
N THR A 45 24.99 -3.82 -4.14
CA THR A 45 24.02 -2.73 -3.97
C THR A 45 23.14 -3.01 -2.75
N SER A 46 22.75 -1.98 -2.01
CA SER A 46 21.79 -2.08 -0.93
C SER A 46 20.69 -1.04 -1.07
N GLN A 47 19.50 -1.36 -0.57
CA GLN A 47 18.38 -0.44 -0.50
C GLN A 47 17.61 -0.65 0.79
N ALA A 48 17.38 0.44 1.52
CA ALA A 48 16.53 0.48 2.69
C ALA A 48 15.32 1.36 2.41
N SER A 49 14.12 0.79 2.51
CA SER A 49 12.87 1.50 2.27
C SER A 49 11.77 1.04 3.21
N VAL A 50 10.98 1.99 3.71
CA VAL A 50 9.76 1.73 4.48
C VAL A 50 8.61 2.43 3.78
N ARG A 51 7.55 1.71 3.45
CA ARG A 51 6.34 2.28 2.86
C ARG A 51 5.22 2.32 3.89
N LEU A 52 4.65 3.51 4.08
CA LEU A 52 3.58 3.74 5.03
C LEU A 52 2.29 4.11 4.30
N THR A 53 1.24 3.32 4.54
CA THR A 53 -0.09 3.54 3.96
C THR A 53 -1.17 3.30 5.00
N THR A 54 -2.43 3.59 4.66
CA THR A 54 -3.58 3.20 5.47
C THR A 54 -4.49 2.24 4.73
N THR A 55 -5.15 1.33 5.43
CA THR A 55 -6.23 0.53 4.83
C THR A 55 -7.31 1.42 4.22
N ALA A 56 -7.87 1.02 3.08
CA ALA A 56 -8.94 1.72 2.39
C ALA A 56 -10.26 0.93 2.45
N PRO A 57 -11.41 1.60 2.35
CA PRO A 57 -12.72 0.94 2.15
C PRO A 57 -12.71 0.00 0.95
N PHE A 58 -13.56 -1.04 0.97
CA PHE A 58 -13.59 -2.08 -0.06
C PHE A 58 -13.82 -1.53 -1.48
N PHE A 59 -14.72 -0.54 -1.61
CA PHE A 59 -15.04 0.08 -2.89
C PHE A 59 -14.10 1.23 -3.27
N ASN A 60 -13.06 1.50 -2.48
CA ASN A 60 -12.08 2.52 -2.80
C ASN A 60 -10.90 1.91 -3.56
N ASN A 61 -10.65 2.43 -4.76
CA ASN A 61 -9.59 1.96 -5.65
C ASN A 61 -8.21 2.56 -5.32
N SER A 62 -8.12 3.46 -4.33
CA SER A 62 -6.88 4.12 -3.93
C SER A 62 -6.56 3.87 -2.46
N VAL A 63 -5.30 3.51 -2.19
CA VAL A 63 -4.77 3.35 -0.84
C VAL A 63 -4.08 4.66 -0.43
N PRO A 64 -4.53 5.34 0.63
CA PRO A 64 -3.91 6.59 1.05
C PRO A 64 -2.47 6.39 1.54
N PHE A 65 -1.57 7.27 1.09
CA PHE A 65 -0.18 7.33 1.54
C PHE A 65 -0.05 8.16 2.81
N ILE A 66 0.91 7.79 3.67
CA ILE A 66 1.21 8.54 4.87
C ILE A 66 2.44 9.41 4.67
N THR A 67 2.28 10.70 4.95
CA THR A 67 3.35 11.71 4.96
C THR A 67 3.52 12.27 6.37
N GLY A 68 4.70 12.82 6.67
CA GLY A 68 4.99 13.47 7.95
C GLY A 68 5.20 12.52 9.14
N ALA A 69 5.39 11.23 8.91
CA ALA A 69 5.83 10.31 9.95
C ALA A 69 7.33 10.46 10.19
N ILE A 70 7.76 10.26 11.44
CA ILE A 70 9.17 10.14 11.79
C ILE A 70 9.50 8.66 11.76
N VAL A 71 10.41 8.24 10.88
CA VAL A 71 10.77 6.84 10.67
C VAL A 71 12.25 6.66 10.95
N THR A 72 12.58 5.75 11.85
CA THR A 72 13.96 5.43 12.23
C THR A 72 14.15 3.92 12.30
N VAL A 73 15.31 3.44 11.87
CA VAL A 73 15.75 2.08 12.16
C VAL A 73 16.95 2.16 13.08
N THR A 74 16.99 1.35 14.13
CA THR A 74 18.11 1.27 15.07
C THR A 74 18.72 -0.12 14.99
N ASP A 75 20.03 -0.23 14.84
CA ASP A 75 20.73 -1.51 14.90
C ASP A 75 20.98 -1.97 16.35
N GLU A 76 21.39 -3.22 16.52
CA GLU A 76 21.71 -3.81 17.83
C GLU A 76 22.80 -3.05 18.62
N ASN A 77 23.64 -2.27 17.93
CA ASN A 77 24.69 -1.45 18.54
C ASN A 77 24.17 -0.06 18.97
N GLY A 78 22.90 0.24 18.73
CA GLY A 78 22.27 1.51 19.05
C GLY A 78 22.48 2.60 18.00
N THR A 79 23.01 2.27 16.82
CA THR A 79 23.16 3.23 15.72
C THR A 79 21.78 3.51 15.12
N VAL A 80 21.41 4.79 15.05
CA VAL A 80 20.11 5.22 14.53
C VAL A 80 20.25 5.70 13.09
N TYR A 81 19.46 5.11 12.20
CA TYR A 81 19.37 5.45 10.78
C TYR A 81 18.02 6.14 10.52
N PRO A 82 18.01 7.47 10.30
CA PRO A 82 16.78 8.19 9.97
C PRO A 82 16.37 7.95 8.51
N PHE A 83 15.08 7.67 8.30
CA PHE A 83 14.51 7.55 6.98
C PHE A 83 13.82 8.86 6.57
N THR A 84 14.07 9.29 5.34
CA THR A 84 13.51 10.52 4.78
C THR A 84 12.40 10.18 3.79
N TYR A 85 11.29 10.91 3.86
CA TYR A 85 10.21 10.78 2.89
C TYR A 85 10.71 11.03 1.47
N SER A 86 10.27 10.18 0.54
CA SER A 86 10.55 10.27 -0.89
C SER A 86 9.25 10.59 -1.64
N ASP A 87 8.50 9.56 -2.06
CA ASP A 87 7.24 9.69 -2.80
C ASP A 87 6.34 8.46 -2.55
N ASN A 88 5.05 8.56 -2.82
CA ASN A 88 4.06 7.46 -2.74
C ASN A 88 4.08 6.68 -1.40
N GLY A 89 4.32 7.40 -0.30
CA GLY A 89 4.39 6.84 1.06
C GLY A 89 5.72 6.15 1.39
N PHE A 90 6.70 6.17 0.49
CA PHE A 90 8.02 5.63 0.74
C PHE A 90 8.89 6.59 1.54
N TYR A 91 9.59 6.02 2.51
CA TYR A 91 10.66 6.61 3.26
C TYR A 91 11.92 5.80 2.96
N THR A 92 13.05 6.46 2.76
CA THR A 92 14.32 5.80 2.37
C THR A 92 15.47 6.32 3.20
N ALA A 93 16.48 5.48 3.41
CA ALA A 93 17.69 5.83 4.15
C ALA A 93 18.93 5.30 3.45
N ASN A 94 20.06 5.98 3.69
CA ASN A 94 21.39 5.48 3.35
C ASN A 94 21.85 4.49 4.42
N LEU A 95 21.15 3.36 4.51
CA LEU A 95 21.49 2.22 5.37
C LEU A 95 21.99 1.09 4.47
N VAL A 96 23.15 0.53 4.83
CA VAL A 96 23.68 -0.71 4.23
C VAL A 96 23.42 -1.84 5.23
N PRO A 97 22.39 -2.68 5.00
CA PRO A 97 22.06 -3.76 5.93
C PRO A 97 23.21 -4.76 6.04
N GLN A 98 23.44 -5.25 7.25
CA GLN A 98 24.41 -6.28 7.55
C GLN A 98 23.68 -7.58 7.90
N LEU A 99 24.22 -8.70 7.43
CA LEU A 99 23.68 -10.02 7.75
C LEU A 99 23.90 -10.33 9.23
N ASN A 100 22.90 -11.01 9.83
CA ASN A 100 22.91 -11.42 11.24
C ASN A 100 22.97 -10.25 12.23
N ILE A 101 22.44 -9.08 11.86
CA ILE A 101 22.23 -7.94 12.76
C ILE A 101 20.74 -7.75 12.97
N ASP A 102 20.34 -7.55 14.22
CA ASP A 102 18.96 -7.20 14.54
C ASP A 102 18.72 -5.69 14.34
N TYR A 103 17.62 -5.38 13.67
CA TYR A 103 17.19 -4.01 13.39
C TYR A 103 15.81 -3.77 13.99
N THR A 104 15.66 -2.68 14.73
CA THR A 104 14.39 -2.23 15.30
C THR A 104 13.86 -1.05 14.49
N LEU A 105 12.69 -1.20 13.89
CA LEU A 105 11.98 -0.11 13.25
C LEU A 105 11.23 0.69 14.32
N THR A 106 11.21 2.01 14.20
CA THR A 106 10.37 2.86 15.05
C THR A 106 9.73 3.92 14.17
N ILE A 107 8.41 4.03 14.26
CA ILE A 107 7.60 4.98 13.50
C ILE A 107 6.78 5.80 14.49
N SER A 108 6.92 7.12 14.44
CA SER A 108 6.04 8.05 15.14
C SER A 108 5.12 8.75 14.15
N TYR A 109 3.81 8.61 14.35
CA TYR A 109 2.79 9.20 13.50
C TYR A 109 1.52 9.50 14.31
N LYS A 110 1.01 10.74 14.24
CA LYS A 110 -0.20 11.20 14.95
C LYS A 110 -0.20 10.87 16.44
N ASP A 111 0.91 11.18 17.12
CA ASP A 111 1.10 10.95 18.56
C ASP A 111 1.12 9.46 18.98
N GLU A 112 1.13 8.54 18.02
CA GLU A 112 1.31 7.10 18.24
C GLU A 112 2.72 6.67 17.84
N ILE A 113 3.24 5.67 18.55
CA ILE A 113 4.55 5.07 18.29
C ILE A 113 4.35 3.59 17.97
N TYR A 114 4.96 3.14 16.89
CA TYR A 114 4.95 1.77 16.40
C TYR A 114 6.39 1.25 16.38
N THR A 115 6.60 0.03 16.90
CA THR A 115 7.90 -0.64 17.00
C THR A 115 7.76 -2.10 16.57
#